data_AF-A0A7W7ZR10-F1
#
_entry.id   AF-A0A7W7ZR10-F1
#
_cell.length_a   1.000
_cell.length_b   1.000
_cell.length_c   1.000
_cell.angle_alpha   90.00
_cell.angle_beta   90.00
_cell.angle_gamma   90.00
#
_symmetry.space_group_name_H-M   'P 1'
#
loop_
_entity.id
_entity.type
_entity.pdbx_description
1 polymer ?
#
loop_
_entity_poly.entity_id
_entity_poly.type
_entity_poly.pdbx_seq_one_letter_code
_entity_poly.pdbx_strand_id
1 'polypeptide(L)'
;MDSDCAMQPYKSRHEAYVEGLMDGKTKKRSALDAGFPLSRARNPKRRIEGPITQELMRRAMVEAGLTLAFLAQKTREGLDAKRPQLLSGGTGKAATFEMVDDFDIRLKYIQHAHKMLGIVESEEREPPSVQVNIVAVGAK
;
A
#
# COMPACT_ATOMS: atom_id res chain seq x y z
N MET A 1 2.38 48.67 17.14
CA MET A 1 1.73 47.46 16.61
C MET A 1 2.83 46.62 16.03
N ASP A 2 3.53 45.93 16.91
CA ASP A 2 4.66 45.08 16.55
C ASP A 2 4.08 43.72 16.20
N SER A 3 3.93 43.48 14.90
CA SER A 3 3.60 42.15 14.40
C SER A 3 4.80 41.25 14.66
N ASP A 4 4.71 40.46 15.72
CA ASP A 4 5.55 39.29 15.97
C ASP A 4 5.57 38.43 14.71
N CYS A 5 6.60 38.61 13.90
CA CYS A 5 6.94 37.71 12.81
C CYS A 5 7.47 36.44 13.47
N ALA A 6 6.55 35.55 13.85
CA ALA A 6 6.88 34.25 14.39
C ALA A 6 7.78 33.54 13.36
N MET A 7 9.08 33.55 13.64
CA MET A 7 10.09 32.83 12.88
C MET A 7 9.77 31.34 13.01
N GLN A 8 8.93 30.84 12.09
CA GLN A 8 8.73 29.42 11.90
C GLN A 8 10.13 28.79 11.79
N PRO A 9 10.43 27.73 12.56
CA PRO A 9 11.73 27.06 12.46
C PRO A 9 11.98 26.77 10.98
N TYR A 10 13.14 27.20 10.47
CA TYR A 10 13.47 27.11 9.05
C TYR A 10 13.32 25.64 8.61
N LYS A 11 12.20 25.31 7.97
CA LYS A 11 11.96 23.97 7.43
C LYS A 11 13.08 23.65 6.44
N SER A 12 13.67 22.48 6.57
CA SER A 12 14.66 22.00 5.61
C SER A 12 14.04 21.87 4.22
N ARG A 13 14.89 21.93 3.17
CA ARG A 13 14.41 21.72 1.79
C ARG A 13 13.76 20.34 1.61
N HIS A 14 14.19 19.33 2.37
CA HIS A 14 13.60 18.00 2.31
C HIS A 14 12.21 17.95 2.96
N GLU A 15 11.97 18.69 4.04
CA GLU A 15 10.65 18.82 4.66
C GLU A 15 9.68 19.55 3.75
N ALA A 16 10.08 20.72 3.21
CA ALA A 16 9.26 21.47 2.25
C ALA A 16 8.95 20.65 0.98
N TYR A 17 9.88 19.80 0.56
CA TYR A 17 9.68 18.88 -0.56
C TYR A 17 8.62 17.82 -0.25
N VAL A 18 8.68 17.17 0.93
CA VAL A 18 7.72 16.15 1.36
C VAL A 18 6.33 16.75 1.57
N GLU A 19 6.25 17.93 2.19
CA GLU A 19 5.00 18.67 2.37
C GLU A 19 4.31 18.93 1.02
N GLY A 20 5.06 19.44 0.04
CA GLY A 20 4.51 19.63 -1.31
C GLY A 20 4.03 18.34 -1.97
N LEU A 21 4.63 17.18 -1.67
CA LEU A 21 4.12 15.89 -2.16
C LEU A 21 2.81 15.48 -1.48
N MET A 22 2.68 15.72 -0.17
CA MET A 22 1.45 15.44 0.58
C MET A 22 0.29 16.33 0.12
N ASP A 23 0.59 17.56 -0.29
CA ASP A 23 -0.38 18.48 -0.92
C ASP A 23 -0.79 18.07 -2.36
N GLY A 24 -0.26 16.94 -2.87
CA GLY A 24 -0.57 16.43 -4.20
C GLY A 24 0.18 17.13 -5.34
N LYS A 25 1.20 17.95 -5.06
CA LYS A 25 2.02 18.56 -6.12
C LYS A 25 2.88 17.50 -6.81
N THR A 26 3.20 17.75 -8.08
CA THR A 26 4.14 16.90 -8.82
C THR A 26 5.54 16.96 -8.20
N LYS A 27 6.30 15.86 -8.26
CA LYS A 27 7.68 15.79 -7.76
C LYS A 27 8.58 16.94 -8.23
N LYS A 28 8.45 17.34 -9.49
CA LYS A 28 9.22 18.47 -10.05
C LYS A 28 8.81 19.78 -9.40
N ARG A 29 7.50 20.03 -9.23
CA ARG A 29 6.99 21.26 -8.62
C ARG A 29 7.36 21.33 -7.14
N SER A 30 7.18 20.27 -6.37
CA SER A 30 7.58 20.20 -4.96
C SER A 30 9.08 20.47 -4.79
N ALA A 31 9.92 19.94 -5.69
CA ALA A 31 11.37 20.15 -5.63
C ALA A 31 11.76 21.61 -5.89
N LEU A 32 11.13 22.27 -6.88
CA LEU A 32 11.40 23.68 -7.18
C LEU A 32 10.91 24.60 -6.05
N ASP A 33 9.70 24.36 -5.54
CA ASP A 33 9.12 25.14 -4.44
C ASP A 33 9.96 25.00 -3.16
N ALA A 34 10.54 23.82 -2.93
CA ALA A 34 11.48 23.55 -1.82
C ALA A 34 12.89 24.15 -2.03
N GLY A 35 13.14 24.85 -3.14
CA GLY A 35 14.41 25.52 -3.42
C GLY A 35 15.51 24.61 -3.95
N PHE A 36 15.20 23.44 -4.51
CA PHE A 36 16.19 22.64 -5.23
C PHE A 36 16.44 23.21 -6.63
N PRO A 37 17.68 23.15 -7.13
CA PRO A 37 17.99 23.61 -8.48
C PRO A 37 17.28 22.75 -9.53
N LEU A 38 16.99 23.35 -10.69
CA LEU A 38 16.29 22.69 -11.80
C LEU A 38 16.95 21.35 -12.21
N SER A 39 18.27 21.27 -12.13
CA SER A 39 19.05 20.06 -12.43
C SER A 39 18.67 18.87 -11.53
N ARG A 40 18.36 19.11 -10.25
CA ARG A 40 17.87 18.10 -9.32
C ARG A 40 16.35 17.89 -9.47
N ALA A 41 15.60 18.96 -9.68
CA ALA A 41 14.14 18.90 -9.85
C ALA A 41 13.69 18.15 -11.12
N ARG A 42 14.56 18.04 -12.15
CA ARG A 42 14.28 17.25 -13.37
C ARG A 42 14.20 15.75 -13.09
N ASN A 43 14.91 15.23 -12.08
CA ASN A 43 14.83 13.84 -11.67
C ASN A 43 14.91 13.69 -10.14
N PRO A 44 13.86 14.09 -9.40
CA PRO A 44 13.87 14.12 -7.93
C PRO A 44 14.07 12.72 -7.33
N LYS A 45 13.47 11.68 -7.94
CA LYS A 45 13.59 10.29 -7.49
C LYS A 45 15.04 9.81 -7.34
N ARG A 46 15.94 10.25 -8.24
CA ARG A 46 17.35 9.86 -8.21
C ARG A 46 18.25 10.86 -7.50
N ARG A 47 17.83 12.13 -7.39
CA ARG A 47 18.71 13.25 -7.01
C ARG A 47 18.35 13.92 -5.68
N ILE A 48 17.16 13.62 -5.14
CA ILE A 48 16.60 14.23 -3.93
C ILE A 48 16.05 13.14 -3.00
N GLU A 49 15.25 12.21 -3.54
CA GLU A 49 14.66 11.13 -2.75
C GLU A 49 15.72 10.16 -2.24
N GLY A 50 15.58 9.75 -0.98
CA GLY A 50 16.48 8.83 -0.28
C GLY A 50 16.01 8.56 1.15
N PRO A 51 16.87 8.00 2.02
CA PRO A 51 16.50 7.64 3.40
C PRO A 51 15.89 8.79 4.21
N ILE A 52 16.40 10.01 4.03
CA ILE A 52 15.91 11.21 4.73
C ILE A 52 14.47 11.53 4.33
N THR A 53 14.18 11.63 3.03
CA THR A 53 12.82 11.92 2.56
C THR A 53 11.85 10.77 2.86
N GLN A 54 12.34 9.52 2.91
CA GLN A 54 11.53 8.37 3.28
C GLN A 54 11.10 8.45 4.75
N GLU A 55 12.02 8.79 5.66
CA GLU A 55 11.69 8.96 7.07
C GLU A 55 10.76 10.16 7.30
N LEU A 56 11.01 11.29 6.62
CA LEU A 56 10.11 12.46 6.67
C LEU A 56 8.71 12.14 6.16
N MET A 57 8.63 11.42 5.04
CA MET A 57 7.36 10.95 4.48
C MET A 57 6.64 10.01 5.44
N ARG A 58 7.35 9.06 6.07
CA ARG A 58 6.80 8.14 7.06
C ARG A 58 6.22 8.90 8.27
N ARG A 59 6.94 9.89 8.79
CA ARG A 59 6.47 10.74 9.88
C ARG A 59 5.22 11.51 9.48
N ALA A 60 5.24 12.16 8.33
CA ALA A 60 4.09 12.90 7.82
C ALA A 60 2.85 12.01 7.62
N MET A 61 3.02 10.76 7.14
CA MET A 61 1.92 9.80 7.04
C MET A 61 1.35 9.43 8.42
N VAL A 62 2.22 9.18 9.41
CA VAL A 62 1.79 8.86 10.78
C VAL A 62 1.06 10.05 11.42
N GLU A 63 1.56 11.27 11.23
CA GLU A 63 0.91 12.50 11.67
C GLU A 63 -0.45 12.73 11.00
N ALA A 64 -0.58 12.34 9.73
CA ALA A 64 -1.85 12.31 8.99
C ALA A 64 -2.80 11.16 9.41
N GLY A 65 -2.42 10.35 10.40
CA GLY A 65 -3.24 9.26 10.93
C GLY A 65 -3.14 7.94 10.17
N LEU A 66 -2.26 7.82 9.16
CA LEU A 66 -1.96 6.57 8.45
C LEU A 66 -1.06 5.67 9.30
N THR A 67 -1.60 5.22 10.43
CA THR A 67 -0.95 4.29 11.35
C THR A 67 -1.12 2.84 10.88
N LEU A 68 -0.27 1.94 11.37
CA LEU A 68 -0.44 0.50 11.11
C LEU A 68 -1.79 -0.02 11.61
N ALA A 69 -2.28 0.49 12.74
CA ALA A 69 -3.60 0.15 13.27
C ALA A 69 -4.73 0.56 12.32
N PHE A 70 -4.66 1.77 11.77
CA PHE A 70 -5.61 2.24 10.76
C PHE A 70 -5.55 1.39 9.48
N LEU A 71 -4.35 1.07 8.98
CA LEU A 71 -4.19 0.20 7.81
C LEU A 71 -4.73 -1.21 8.06
N ALA A 72 -4.50 -1.78 9.24
CA ALA A 72 -5.04 -3.09 9.63
C ALA A 72 -6.57 -3.07 9.69
N GLN A 73 -7.14 -2.00 10.27
CA GLN A 73 -8.59 -1.80 10.29
C GLN A 73 -9.17 -1.73 8.88
N LYS A 74 -8.58 -0.91 7.98
CA LYS A 74 -9.07 -0.81 6.60
C LYS A 74 -8.89 -2.09 5.81
N THR A 75 -7.84 -2.86 6.12
CA THR A 75 -7.67 -4.20 5.57
C THR A 75 -8.80 -5.11 6.01
N ARG A 76 -9.15 -5.11 7.31
CA ARG A 76 -10.27 -5.89 7.85
C ARG A 76 -11.61 -5.50 7.22
N GLU A 77 -11.89 -4.20 7.08
CA GLU A 77 -13.09 -3.72 6.40
C GLU A 77 -13.19 -4.25 4.96
N GLY A 78 -12.07 -4.28 4.22
CA GLY A 78 -12.03 -4.88 2.88
C GLY A 78 -12.22 -6.39 2.86
N LEU A 79 -11.76 -7.11 3.89
CA LEU A 79 -11.98 -8.56 4.05
C LEU A 79 -13.44 -8.91 4.38
N ASP A 80 -14.19 -7.98 4.97
CA ASP A 80 -15.60 -8.13 5.30
C ASP A 80 -16.53 -7.47 4.25
N ALA A 81 -15.98 -7.00 3.11
CA ALA A 81 -16.72 -6.23 2.12
C ALA A 81 -18.00 -6.93 1.61
N LYS A 82 -19.06 -6.13 1.45
CA LYS A 82 -20.36 -6.57 0.95
C LYS A 82 -20.81 -5.67 -0.18
N ARG A 83 -21.61 -6.22 -1.10
CA ARG A 83 -22.21 -5.51 -2.23
C ARG A 83 -23.72 -5.73 -2.28
N PRO A 84 -24.49 -4.75 -2.75
CA PRO A 84 -25.90 -4.94 -3.01
C PRO A 84 -26.08 -5.89 -4.21
N GLN A 85 -26.93 -6.90 -4.05
CA GLN A 85 -27.40 -7.77 -5.12
C GLN A 85 -28.89 -7.56 -5.31
N LEU A 86 -29.28 -7.23 -6.55
CA LEU A 86 -30.67 -7.12 -6.93
C LEU A 86 -31.25 -8.52 -7.08
N LEU A 87 -32.31 -8.81 -6.33
CA LEU A 87 -33.13 -10.00 -6.49
C LEU A 87 -34.43 -9.61 -7.18
N SER A 88 -34.69 -10.25 -8.32
CA SER A 88 -35.97 -10.11 -9.00
C SER A 88 -37.06 -10.70 -8.11
N GLY A 89 -38.08 -9.90 -7.78
CA GLY A 89 -39.23 -10.37 -6.99
C GLY A 89 -40.11 -11.38 -7.74
N GLY A 90 -39.91 -11.56 -9.05
CA GLY A 90 -40.82 -12.29 -9.94
C GLY A 90 -41.90 -11.39 -10.54
N THR A 91 -42.76 -11.95 -11.39
CA THR A 91 -43.80 -11.21 -12.12
C THR A 91 -44.77 -10.54 -11.16
N GLY A 92 -44.87 -9.20 -11.24
CA GLY A 92 -45.77 -8.38 -10.42
C GLY A 92 -45.26 -8.04 -9.01
N LYS A 93 -44.04 -8.46 -8.63
CA LYS A 93 -43.43 -8.12 -7.33
C LYS A 93 -42.27 -7.16 -7.50
N ALA A 94 -42.11 -6.25 -6.54
CA ALA A 94 -40.99 -5.31 -6.52
C ALA A 94 -39.66 -6.06 -6.36
N ALA A 95 -38.62 -5.57 -7.04
CA ALA A 95 -37.27 -6.07 -6.84
C ALA A 95 -36.75 -5.66 -5.45
N THR A 96 -35.96 -6.53 -4.84
CA THR A 96 -35.36 -6.28 -3.51
C THR A 96 -33.84 -6.25 -3.62
N PHE A 97 -33.20 -5.50 -2.73
CA PHE A 97 -31.74 -5.49 -2.63
C PHE A 97 -31.33 -6.26 -1.38
N GLU A 98 -30.44 -7.22 -1.54
CA GLU A 98 -29.80 -7.92 -0.43
C GLU A 98 -28.30 -7.60 -0.40
N MET A 99 -27.74 -7.46 0.80
CA MET A 99 -26.31 -7.26 0.97
C MET A 99 -25.62 -8.62 1.03
N VAL A 100 -24.94 -8.99 -0.05
CA VAL A 100 -24.18 -10.23 -0.16
C VAL A 100 -22.68 -9.96 -0.08
N ASP A 101 -21.91 -11.00 0.19
CA ASP A 101 -20.46 -10.89 0.25
C ASP A 101 -19.88 -10.48 -1.11
N ASP A 102 -18.98 -9.50 -1.10
CA ASP A 102 -18.28 -9.03 -2.29
C ASP A 102 -16.97 -9.81 -2.43
N PHE A 103 -17.04 -10.99 -3.05
CA PHE A 103 -15.87 -11.86 -3.22
C PHE A 103 -14.74 -11.20 -4.03
N ASP A 104 -15.04 -10.30 -4.96
CA ASP A 104 -14.03 -9.62 -5.79
C ASP A 104 -13.21 -8.64 -4.95
N ILE A 105 -13.88 -7.85 -4.10
CA ILE A 105 -13.19 -6.95 -3.18
C ILE A 105 -12.46 -7.73 -2.10
N ARG A 106 -13.10 -8.74 -1.51
CA ARG A 106 -12.48 -9.56 -0.45
C ARG A 106 -11.21 -10.25 -0.95
N LEU A 107 -11.22 -10.85 -2.13
CA LEU A 107 -10.04 -11.50 -2.71
C LEU A 107 -8.87 -10.52 -2.89
N LYS A 108 -9.13 -9.30 -3.37
CA LYS A 108 -8.10 -8.25 -3.51
C LYS A 108 -7.46 -7.93 -2.15
N TYR A 109 -8.27 -7.76 -1.11
CA TYR A 109 -7.77 -7.45 0.23
C TYR A 109 -7.03 -8.63 0.87
N ILE A 110 -7.43 -9.88 0.60
CA ILE A 110 -6.68 -11.08 0.99
C ILE A 110 -5.28 -11.06 0.35
N GLN A 111 -5.19 -10.81 -0.96
CA GLN A 111 -3.90 -10.73 -1.67
C GLN A 111 -3.03 -9.59 -1.14
N HIS A 112 -3.62 -8.43 -0.81
CA HIS A 112 -2.89 -7.33 -0.18
C HIS A 112 -2.37 -7.71 1.21
N ALA A 113 -3.19 -8.35 2.04
CA ALA A 113 -2.79 -8.83 3.36
C ALA A 113 -1.64 -9.84 3.25
N HIS A 114 -1.71 -10.79 2.32
CA HIS A 114 -0.65 -11.76 2.06
C HIS A 114 0.69 -11.09 1.72
N LYS A 115 0.66 -10.09 0.82
CA LYS A 115 1.84 -9.27 0.47
C LYS A 115 2.41 -8.52 1.67
N MET A 116 1.56 -7.94 2.52
CA MET A 116 2.00 -7.20 3.72
C MET A 116 2.60 -8.11 4.78
N LEU A 117 2.07 -9.33 4.94
CA LEU A 117 2.57 -10.31 5.91
C LEU A 117 3.87 -10.99 5.47
N GLY A 118 4.34 -10.73 4.24
CA GLY A 118 5.56 -11.34 3.73
C GLY A 118 5.45 -12.86 3.60
N ILE A 119 4.23 -13.40 3.49
CA ILE A 119 4.03 -14.81 3.17
C ILE A 119 4.49 -14.95 1.73
N VAL A 120 5.71 -15.43 1.55
CA VAL A 120 6.22 -15.83 0.24
C VAL A 120 5.44 -17.09 -0.11
N GLU A 121 4.75 -17.10 -1.25
CA GLU A 121 4.24 -18.35 -1.83
C GLU A 121 5.43 -19.31 -1.85
N SER A 122 5.39 -20.31 -0.97
CA SER A 122 6.39 -21.35 -1.01
C SER A 122 6.15 -22.03 -2.34
N GLU A 123 7.07 -21.85 -3.30
CA GLU A 123 7.06 -22.64 -4.52
C GLU A 123 6.84 -24.09 -4.08
N GLU A 124 5.78 -24.73 -4.57
CA GLU A 124 5.60 -26.17 -4.43
C GLU A 124 6.85 -26.81 -5.03
N ARG A 125 7.84 -27.09 -4.18
CA ARG A 125 8.97 -27.93 -4.56
C ARG A 125 8.35 -29.26 -4.92
N GLU A 126 8.38 -29.62 -6.20
CA GLU A 126 8.20 -31.00 -6.61
C GLU A 126 9.06 -31.87 -5.67
N PRO A 127 8.47 -32.84 -4.95
CA PRO A 127 9.25 -33.70 -4.09
C PRO A 127 10.33 -34.37 -4.96
N PRO A 128 11.59 -34.44 -4.51
CA PRO A 128 12.64 -35.07 -5.29
C PRO A 128 12.19 -36.48 -5.66
N SER A 129 12.19 -36.80 -6.96
CA SER A 129 11.84 -38.13 -7.44
C SER A 129 12.87 -39.12 -6.90
N VAL A 130 12.49 -39.87 -5.87
CA VAL A 130 13.32 -40.94 -5.33
C VAL A 130 13.18 -42.13 -6.28
N GLN A 131 14.18 -42.34 -7.14
CA GLN A 131 14.30 -43.60 -7.89
C GLN A 131 14.85 -44.67 -6.94
N VAL A 132 13.99 -45.61 -6.55
CA VAL A 132 14.39 -46.79 -5.79
C VAL A 132 14.76 -47.90 -6.78
N ASN A 133 16.05 -48.22 -6.89
CA ASN A 133 16.49 -49.41 -7.60
C ASN A 133 16.33 -50.62 -6.68
N ILE A 134 15.28 -51.41 -6.92
CA ILE A 134 15.07 -52.69 -6.23
C ILE A 134 15.96 -53.73 -6.90
N VAL A 135 17.00 -54.19 -6.20
CA VAL A 135 17.82 -55.33 -6.62
C VAL A 135 17.25 -56.57 -5.94
N ALA A 136 16.65 -57.48 -6.72
CA ALA A 136 16.22 -58.77 -6.23
C ALA A 136 17.46 -59.64 -5.95
N VAL A 137 17.77 -59.87 -4.68
CA VAL A 137 18.79 -60.84 -4.28
C VAL A 137 18.11 -62.22 -4.29
N GLY A 138 18.33 -62.98 -5.37
CA GLY A 138 17.86 -64.36 -5.49
C GLY A 138 18.44 -65.24 -4.38
N ALA A 139 17.55 -65.92 -3.66
CA ALA A 139 17.88 -66.94 -2.67
C ALA A 139 18.59 -68.12 -3.34
N LYS A 140 19.62 -68.65 -2.66
CA LYS A 140 20.16 -69.99 -2.92
C LYS A 140 19.29 -71.03 -2.24
#